data_AF-A0A2M7B428-F1
#
_entry.id   AF-A0A2M7B428-F1
#
_cell.length_a   1.000
_cell.length_b   1.000
_cell.length_c   1.000
_cell.angle_alpha   90.00
_cell.angle_beta   90.00
_cell.angle_gamma   90.00
#
_symmetry.space_group_name_H-M   'P 1'
#
loop_
_entity.id
_entity.type
_entity.pdbx_description
1 polymer ?
#
loop_
_entity_poly.entity_id
_entity_poly.type
_entity_poly.pdbx_seq_one_letter_code
_entity_poly.pdbx_strand_id
1 'polypeptide(L)' 'MDVTQWHDYSIRWQADAVAFLVDGAEILRTPLAPRGPLGLVIWIDNQYATWRPDGRLGYGTLENPAAWLEIENIVASG' A
#
# COMPACT_ATOMS: atom_id res chain seq x y z
N MET A 1 13.58 -0.03 -8.24
CA MET A 1 12.36 -0.02 -9.06
C MET A 1 11.94 1.42 -9.26
N ASP A 2 11.52 1.79 -10.46
CA ASP A 2 11.07 3.15 -10.76
C ASP A 2 9.56 3.24 -10.54
N VAL A 3 9.13 3.98 -9.51
CA VAL A 3 7.72 4.10 -9.14
C VAL A 3 6.87 4.89 -10.15
N THR A 4 7.49 5.50 -11.15
CA THR A 4 6.80 6.23 -12.23
C THR A 4 6.47 5.34 -13.44
N GLN A 5 6.92 4.08 -13.43
CA GLN A 5 6.59 3.09 -14.44
C GLN A 5 5.42 2.21 -14.00
N TRP A 6 4.75 1.59 -14.97
CA TRP A 6 3.76 0.55 -14.71
C TRP A 6 4.44 -0.67 -14.07
N HIS A 7 3.82 -1.16 -12.99
CA HIS A 7 4.28 -2.33 -12.24
C HIS A 7 3.08 -3.17 -11.81
N ASP A 8 3.25 -4.48 -11.87
CA ASP A 8 2.22 -5.42 -11.46
C ASP A 8 2.37 -5.72 -9.97
N TYR A 9 1.37 -5.35 -9.18
CA TYR A 9 1.32 -5.66 -7.76
C TYR A 9 0.30 -6.78 -7.52
N SER A 10 0.70 -7.80 -6.76
CA SER A 10 -0.19 -8.92 -6.45
C SER A 10 -0.05 -9.37 -5.01
N ILE A 11 -1.17 -9.74 -4.41
CA ILE A 11 -1.24 -10.42 -3.11
C ILE A 11 -1.84 -11.80 -3.35
N ARG A 12 -1.06 -12.84 -3.06
CA ARG A 12 -1.56 -14.22 -3.01
C ARG A 12 -1.89 -14.53 -1.56
N TRP A 13 -3.18 -14.48 -1.23
CA TRP A 13 -3.69 -14.74 0.12
C TRP A 13 -4.27 -16.15 0.18
N GLN A 14 -3.67 -16.99 1.03
CA GLN A 14 -4.10 -18.37 1.29
C GLN A 14 -4.53 -18.51 2.76
N ALA A 15 -5.11 -19.66 3.12
CA ALA A 15 -5.59 -19.91 4.48
C ALA A 15 -4.48 -19.89 5.55
N ASP A 16 -3.24 -20.20 5.15
CA ASP A 16 -2.08 -20.39 6.04
C ASP A 16 -0.89 -19.47 5.73
N ALA A 17 -0.94 -18.71 4.62
CA ALA A 17 0.13 -17.82 4.23
C ALA A 17 -0.34 -16.67 3.34
N VAL A 18 0.43 -15.59 3.33
CA VAL A 18 0.29 -14.47 2.39
C VAL A 18 1.63 -14.25 1.70
N ALA A 19 1.61 -14.11 0.38
CA ALA A 19 2.76 -13.72 -0.42
C ALA A 19 2.47 -12.41 -1.18
N PHE A 20 3.44 -11.50 -1.16
CA PHE A 20 3.41 -10.22 -1.86
C PHE A 20 4.36 -10.28 -3.04
N LEU A 21 3.90 -9.83 -4.20
CA LEU A 21 4.64 -9.89 -5.44
C LEU A 21 4.66 -8.52 -6.12
N VAL A 22 5.78 -8.25 -6.77
CA VAL A 22 5.98 -7.11 -7.66
C VAL A 22 6.56 -7.65 -8.96
N ASP A 23 5.90 -7.35 -10.08
CA ASP A 23 6.24 -7.86 -11.42
C ASP A 23 6.36 -9.40 -11.43
N GLY A 24 5.47 -10.07 -10.68
CA GLY A 24 5.45 -11.53 -10.52
C GLY A 24 6.55 -12.12 -9.63
N ALA A 25 7.51 -11.32 -9.17
CA ALA A 25 8.55 -11.76 -8.23
C ALA A 25 8.04 -11.66 -6.79
N GLU A 26 8.13 -12.74 -6.01
CA GLU A 26 7.81 -12.73 -4.58
C GLU A 26 8.85 -11.90 -3.81
N ILE A 27 8.39 -10.82 -3.19
CA ILE A 27 9.24 -9.91 -2.40
C ILE A 27 9.08 -10.14 -0.89
N LEU A 28 7.97 -10.75 -0.47
CA LEU A 28 7.69 -11.05 0.93
C LEU A 28 6.72 -12.23 1.03
N ARG A 29 6.96 -13.11 2.01
CA ARG A 29 6.04 -14.17 2.42
C ARG A 29 5.94 -14.22 3.94
N THR A 30 4.73 -14.45 4.44
CA THR A 30 4.46 -14.60 5.87
C THR A 30 3.44 -15.72 6.11
N PRO A 31 3.60 -16.52 7.19
CA PRO A 31 2.57 -17.47 7.61
C PRO A 31 1.39 -16.80 8.35
N LEU A 32 1.45 -15.49 8.57
CA LEU A 32 0.39 -14.74 9.23
C LEU A 32 -0.67 -14.32 8.20
N ALA A 33 -1.65 -15.20 7.99
CA ALA A 33 -2.80 -14.95 7.13
C ALA A 33 -4.03 -14.50 7.94
N PRO A 34 -4.51 -13.24 7.79
CA PRO A 34 -5.77 -12.84 8.39
C PRO A 34 -6.94 -13.67 7.80
N ARG A 35 -8.03 -13.80 8.56
CA ARG A 35 -9.19 -14.66 8.18
C ARG A 35 -10.46 -13.88 7.82
N GLY A 36 -10.43 -12.56 7.93
CA GLY A 36 -11.56 -11.70 7.59
C GLY A 36 -11.65 -11.43 6.08
N PRO A 37 -12.75 -10.84 5.62
CA PRO A 37 -12.85 -10.32 4.26
C PRO A 37 -11.72 -9.34 3.94
N LEU A 38 -11.20 -9.41 2.72
CA LEU A 38 -10.22 -8.47 2.21
C LEU A 38 -10.92 -7.18 1.76
N GLY A 39 -10.32 -6.03 2.08
CA GLY A 39 -10.68 -4.73 1.52
C GLY A 39 -9.48 -4.09 0.83
N LEU A 40 -9.70 -3.42 -0.29
CA LEU A 40 -8.69 -2.66 -1.02
C LEU A 40 -8.89 -1.17 -0.78
N VAL A 41 -7.84 -0.49 -0.32
CA VAL A 41 -7.79 0.96 -0.17
C VAL A 41 -6.60 1.45 -0.97
N ILE A 42 -6.86 2.41 -1.86
CA ILE A 42 -5.82 3.06 -2.66
C ILE A 42 -5.90 4.54 -2.38
N TRP A 43 -4.78 5.12 -1.99
CA TRP A 43 -4.68 6.52 -1.62
C TRP A 43 -3.34 7.11 -2.09
N ILE A 44 -3.37 8.38 -2.47
CA ILE A 44 -2.20 9.24 -2.49
C ILE A 44 -2.36 10.23 -1.36
N ASP A 45 -1.32 10.41 -0.58
CA ASP A 45 -1.38 11.27 0.60
C ASP A 45 -0.18 12.22 0.64
N ASN A 46 -0.44 13.43 1.12
CA ASN A 46 0.56 14.44 1.46
C ASN A 46 0.42 14.91 2.91
N GLN A 47 -0.34 14.18 3.74
CA GLN A 47 -0.59 14.51 5.12
C GLN A 47 0.60 14.13 6.00
N TYR A 48 0.77 14.88 7.09
CA TYR A 48 1.73 14.56 8.14
C TYR A 48 1.07 14.67 9.51
N ALA A 49 1.60 13.89 10.45
CA ALA A 49 1.40 14.09 11.88
C ALA A 49 2.74 14.49 12.51
N THR A 50 2.71 15.43 13.45
CA THR A 50 3.89 15.88 14.21
C THR A 50 3.67 15.69 15.70
N TRP A 51 4.71 15.20 16.36
CA TRP A 51 4.82 15.23 17.81
C TRP A 51 5.80 16.33 18.19
N ARG A 52 5.31 17.44 18.73
CA ARG A 52 6.16 18.57 19.11
C ARG A 52 6.86 18.28 20.45
N PRO A 53 8.09 18.78 20.67
CA PRO A 53 8.79 18.63 21.95
C PRO A 53 8.03 19.20 23.16
N ASP A 54 7.12 20.14 22.93
CA ASP A 54 6.21 20.72 23.95
C ASP A 54 4.99 19.82 24.27
N GLY A 55 4.93 18.61 23.71
CA GLY A 55 3.87 17.62 23.93
C GLY A 55 2.61 17.84 23.08
N ARG A 56 2.60 18.83 22.17
CA ARG A 56 1.46 19.07 21.30
C ARG A 56 1.49 18.17 20.06
N LEU A 57 0.33 17.60 19.75
CA LEU A 57 0.06 16.97 18.47
C LEU A 57 -0.26 18.04 17.42
N GLY A 58 0.35 17.90 16.25
CA GLY A 58 0.01 18.68 15.07
C GLY A 58 -0.27 17.76 13.89
N TYR A 59 -1.04 18.24 12.94
CA TYR A 59 -1.24 17.58 11.65
C TYR A 59 -1.41 18.64 10.57
N GLY A 60 -1.18 18.25 9.32
CA GLY A 60 -1.36 19.13 8.18
C GLY A 60 -1.02 18.41 6.89
N THR A 61 -0.83 19.19 5.84
CA THR A 61 -0.33 18.71 4.55
C THR A 61 1.04 19.33 4.26
N LEU A 62 1.86 18.61 3.51
CA LEU A 62 3.10 19.12 2.94
C LEU A 62 2.83 19.56 1.50
N GLU A 63 3.41 20.69 1.10
CA GLU A 63 3.38 21.10 -0.30
C GLU A 63 4.10 20.05 -1.16
N ASN A 64 3.47 19.68 -2.28
CA ASN A 64 4.02 18.71 -3.23
C ASN A 64 3.71 19.15 -4.67
N PRO A 65 4.57 18.79 -5.65
CA PRO A 65 4.22 18.89 -7.05
C PRO A 65 2.94 18.11 -7.37
N ALA A 66 2.28 18.45 -8.49
CA ALA A 66 1.14 17.68 -8.97
C ALA A 66 1.51 16.19 -9.09
N ALA A 67 0.71 15.34 -8.47
CA ALA A 67 0.93 13.90 -8.41
C ALA A 67 -0.41 13.17 -8.55
N TRP A 68 -0.36 11.98 -9.14
CA TRP A 68 -1.52 11.13 -9.39
C TRP A 68 -1.10 9.66 -9.33
N LEU A 69 -2.06 8.75 -9.16
CA LEU A 69 -1.86 7.32 -9.41
C LEU A 69 -2.72 6.91 -10.59
N GLU A 70 -2.12 6.18 -11.52
CA GLU A 70 -2.83 5.46 -12.57
C GLU A 70 -2.94 3.99 -12.14
N ILE A 71 -4.13 3.41 -12.35
CA ILE A 71 -4.44 2.06 -11.88
C ILE A 71 -5.33 1.41 -12.91
N GLU A 72 -4.96 0.21 -13.32
CA GLU A 72 -5.71 -0.61 -14.24
C GLU A 72 -5.72 -2.06 -13.78
N ASN A 73 -6.59 -2.87 -14.37
CA ASN A 73 -6.62 -4.33 -14.20
C ASN A 73 -6.79 -4.80 -12.74
N ILE A 74 -7.56 -4.07 -11.92
CA ILE A 74 -7.91 -4.52 -10.57
C ILE A 74 -8.80 -5.76 -10.67
N VAL A 75 -8.27 -6.89 -10.22
CA VAL A 75 -8.97 -8.17 -10.18
C VAL A 75 -8.93 -8.74 -8.76
N ALA A 76 -10.04 -9.32 -8.33
CA ALA A 76 -10.13 -10.11 -7.12
C ALA A 76 -10.78 -11.45 -7.49
N SER A 77 -10.15 -12.54 -7.09
CA SER A 77 -10.65 -13.90 -7.28
C SER A 77 -10.41 -14.70 -6.01
N GLY A 78 -11.32 -15.63 -5.71
CA GLY A 78 -11.25 -16.53 -4.56
C GLY A 78 -10.98 -17.96 -4.99
#